data_AF-A0A384D5H0-F1
#
_entry.id   AF-A0A384D5H0-F1
#
_cell.length_a   1.000
_cell.length_b   1.000
_cell.length_c   1.000
_cell.angle_alpha   90.00
_cell.angle_beta   90.00
_cell.angle_gamma   90.00
#
_symmetry.space_group_name_H-M   'P 1'
#
loop_
_entity.id
_entity.type
_entity.pdbx_description
1 polymer ?
#
loop_
_entity_poly.entity_id
_entity_poly.type
_entity_poly.pdbx_seq_one_letter_code
_entity_poly.pdbx_strand_id
1 'polypeptide(L)'
;MIIAPVVAWLLLKQKTLSPPALQSLETAYHLPQQDTAVRHRGCELTVKYKHTKASKDVESFLQEDQAAGVYLSGELMVSEGARQRQVARGRFELTEELSAPELLRKPLLACLGAEVGGECSLRIPSLSWQPLPPKKKKRPDQEQKAIQIQAWWRGTLVRRTLLHAALRACVIQHWWKVTMTKLLEKRKRVALESFSQQERAAVKLQSLVRMWRIRQRYCRLLHAVRIIQVYWRWHNCHTRGFFRGNYDLTATHLGLELEIFLGSQICRITDSIPFPIKN
;
A
#
# COMPACT_ATOMS: atom_id res chain seq x y z
N MET A 1 10.48 -6.53 1.88
CA MET A 1 10.71 -5.09 2.10
C MET A 1 10.19 -4.25 0.93
N ILE A 2 8.89 -4.26 0.64
CA ILE A 2 8.29 -3.55 -0.52
C ILE A 2 7.78 -2.13 -0.13
N ILE A 3 7.78 -1.82 1.16
CA ILE A 3 7.20 -0.59 1.71
C ILE A 3 8.10 0.64 1.42
N ALA A 4 9.43 0.50 1.48
CA ALA A 4 10.38 1.59 1.24
C ALA A 4 10.30 2.23 -0.17
N PRO A 5 10.26 1.48 -1.28
CA PRO A 5 10.21 2.10 -2.62
C PRO A 5 8.86 2.79 -2.90
N VAL A 6 7.75 2.28 -2.35
CA VAL A 6 6.41 2.88 -2.53
C VAL A 6 6.28 4.18 -1.73
N VAL A 7 6.77 4.18 -0.49
CA VAL A 7 6.81 5.39 0.34
C VAL A 7 7.72 6.45 -0.27
N ALA A 8 8.91 6.08 -0.75
CA ALA A 8 9.81 6.99 -1.44
C ALA A 8 9.19 7.59 -2.73
N TRP A 9 8.47 6.78 -3.51
CA TRP A 9 7.75 7.25 -4.70
C TRP A 9 6.62 8.23 -4.36
N LEU A 10 5.86 7.97 -3.29
CA LEU A 10 4.81 8.86 -2.82
C LEU A 10 5.37 10.20 -2.31
N LEU A 11 6.52 10.17 -1.65
CA LEU A 11 7.21 11.36 -1.14
C LEU A 11 7.76 12.22 -2.29
N LEU A 12 8.28 11.59 -3.34
CA LEU A 12 8.76 12.30 -4.53
C LEU A 12 7.64 13.05 -5.27
N LYS A 13 6.38 12.67 -5.07
CA LYS A 13 5.22 13.34 -5.66
C LYS A 13 4.72 14.54 -4.85
N GLN A 14 5.18 14.75 -3.62
CA GLN A 14 4.76 15.88 -2.78
C GLN A 14 5.57 17.16 -3.09
N LYS A 15 4.89 18.32 -3.11
CA LYS A 15 5.51 19.62 -3.41
C LYS A 15 6.33 20.20 -2.25
N THR A 16 6.09 19.77 -1.01
CA THR A 16 6.76 20.30 0.19
C THR A 16 6.92 19.21 1.24
N LEU A 17 8.16 18.82 1.54
CA LEU A 17 8.51 17.96 2.67
C LEU A 17 9.40 18.76 3.63
N SER A 18 9.13 18.67 4.92
CA SER A 18 9.91 19.37 5.94
C SER A 18 11.23 18.63 6.21
N PRO A 19 12.36 19.33 6.39
CA PRO A 19 13.66 18.72 6.69
C PRO A 19 13.69 17.73 7.87
N PRO A 20 12.99 17.96 9.01
CA PRO A 20 13.00 17.00 10.12
C PRO A 20 12.24 15.71 9.80
N ALA A 21 11.21 15.76 8.96
CA ALA A 21 10.49 14.56 8.54
C ALA A 21 11.36 13.64 7.67
N LEU A 22 12.25 14.21 6.86
CA LEU A 22 13.22 13.45 6.06
C LEU A 22 14.29 12.78 6.92
N GLN A 23 14.81 13.45 7.95
CA GLN A 23 15.79 12.86 8.88
C GLN A 23 15.19 11.71 9.70
N SER A 24 13.95 11.86 10.18
CA SER A 24 13.23 10.78 10.86
C SER A 24 13.01 9.57 9.93
N LEU A 25 12.78 9.81 8.64
CA LEU A 25 12.59 8.75 7.65
C LEU A 25 13.91 8.07 7.28
N GLU A 26 15.00 8.83 7.15
CA GLU A 26 16.34 8.31 6.91
C GLU A 26 16.82 7.41 8.07
N THR A 27 16.55 7.83 9.31
CA THR A 27 16.92 7.08 10.52
C THR A 27 16.04 5.83 10.71
N ALA A 28 14.73 5.93 10.45
CA ALA A 28 13.80 4.81 10.62
C ALA A 28 13.96 3.70 9.57
N TYR A 29 14.44 4.03 8.36
CA TYR A 29 14.52 3.08 7.25
C TYR A 29 15.95 2.69 6.85
N HIS A 30 16.99 3.25 7.48
CA HIS A 30 18.41 2.99 7.17
C HIS A 30 18.70 3.05 5.66
N LEU A 31 18.20 4.09 5.00
CA LEU A 31 18.30 4.31 3.55
C LEU A 31 19.72 4.16 2.95
N PRO A 32 20.83 4.59 3.60
CA PRO A 32 22.16 4.48 3.00
C PRO A 32 22.70 3.05 2.90
N GLN A 33 22.10 2.08 3.61
CA GLN A 33 22.57 0.67 3.66
C GLN A 33 21.72 -0.29 2.82
N GLN A 34 20.73 0.22 2.08
CA GLN A 34 19.82 -0.60 1.27
C GLN A 34 20.26 -0.72 -0.20
N ASP A 35 19.49 -1.52 -0.95
CA ASP A 35 19.63 -1.78 -2.39
C ASP A 35 19.85 -0.48 -3.20
N THR A 36 20.60 -0.57 -4.29
CA THR A 36 21.11 0.57 -5.07
C THR A 36 19.98 1.47 -5.58
N ALA A 37 18.83 0.89 -5.90
CA ALA A 37 17.62 1.62 -6.30
C ALA A 37 16.99 2.45 -5.16
N VAL A 38 17.11 2.01 -3.90
CA VAL A 38 16.63 2.73 -2.72
C VAL A 38 17.59 3.87 -2.37
N ARG A 39 18.91 3.63 -2.47
CA ARG A 39 19.95 4.66 -2.30
C ARG A 39 19.83 5.78 -3.33
N HIS A 40 19.60 5.43 -4.59
CA HIS A 40 19.33 6.42 -5.65
C HIS A 40 18.14 7.31 -5.30
N ARG A 41 17.01 6.73 -4.87
CA ARG A 41 15.81 7.49 -4.50
C ARG A 41 16.01 8.35 -3.24
N GLY A 42 16.78 7.87 -2.27
CA GLY A 42 17.18 8.67 -1.11
C GLY A 42 17.99 9.90 -1.53
N CYS A 43 18.95 9.72 -2.44
CA CYS A 43 19.75 10.80 -3.00
C CYS A 43 18.89 11.79 -3.81
N GLU A 44 17.94 11.30 -4.61
CA GLU A 44 16.99 12.12 -5.38
C GLU A 44 16.12 13.01 -4.47
N LEU A 45 15.64 12.48 -3.34
CA LEU A 45 14.91 13.26 -2.34
C LEU A 45 15.81 14.32 -1.69
N THR A 46 17.05 13.99 -1.35
CA THR A 46 18.03 14.92 -0.79
C THR A 46 18.32 16.08 -1.75
N VAL A 47 18.47 15.80 -3.05
CA VAL A 47 18.68 16.81 -4.10
C VAL A 47 17.45 17.71 -4.23
N LYS A 48 16.26 17.11 -4.35
CA LYS A 48 14.99 17.80 -4.55
C LYS A 48 14.60 18.74 -3.41
N TYR A 49 14.85 18.35 -2.15
CA TYR A 49 14.52 19.15 -0.97
C TYR A 49 15.69 19.98 -0.42
N LYS A 50 16.78 20.13 -1.19
CA LYS A 50 17.95 20.98 -0.86
C LYS A 50 18.54 20.69 0.53
N HIS A 51 18.59 19.41 0.92
CA HIS A 51 19.08 19.02 2.25
C HIS A 51 20.61 19.04 2.30
N THR A 52 21.19 20.07 2.94
CA THR A 52 22.63 20.36 2.90
C THR A 52 23.49 19.41 3.73
N LYS A 53 22.92 18.71 4.71
CA LYS A 53 23.65 17.75 5.58
C LYS A 53 23.93 16.42 4.88
N ALA A 54 23.06 15.99 3.96
CA ALA A 54 23.18 14.70 3.26
C ALA A 54 23.89 14.81 1.90
N SER A 55 24.51 15.96 1.57
CA SER A 55 25.31 16.12 0.34
C SER A 55 26.54 15.21 0.30
N LYS A 56 27.10 14.83 1.45
CA LYS A 56 28.23 13.88 1.54
C LYS A 56 27.80 12.44 1.19
N ASP A 57 26.57 12.06 1.54
CA ASP A 57 26.02 10.75 1.21
C ASP A 57 25.70 10.64 -0.28
N VAL A 58 25.30 11.76 -0.90
CA VAL A 58 25.16 11.88 -2.36
C VAL A 58 26.53 11.77 -3.04
N GLU A 59 27.56 12.43 -2.53
CA GLU A 59 28.92 12.38 -3.09
C GLU A 59 29.54 10.97 -3.04
N SER A 60 29.40 10.27 -1.91
CA SER A 60 29.82 8.86 -1.78
C SER A 60 29.02 7.93 -2.71
N PHE A 61 27.70 8.11 -2.83
CA PHE A 61 26.89 7.33 -3.77
C PHE A 61 27.30 7.53 -5.23
N LEU A 62 27.65 8.76 -5.62
CA LEU A 62 28.14 9.08 -6.97
C LEU A 62 29.51 8.48 -7.28
N GLN A 63 30.36 8.26 -6.27
CA GLN A 63 31.64 7.57 -6.41
C GLN A 63 31.48 6.04 -6.51
N GLU A 64 30.51 5.47 -5.78
CA GLU A 64 30.27 4.03 -5.74
C GLU A 64 29.48 3.48 -6.94
N ASP A 65 28.49 4.24 -7.46
CA ASP A 65 27.65 3.80 -8.59
C ASP A 65 27.77 4.75 -9.78
N GLN A 66 28.59 4.33 -10.76
CA GLN A 66 28.84 5.10 -11.98
C GLN A 66 27.60 5.21 -12.87
N ALA A 67 26.75 4.18 -12.96
CA ALA A 67 25.63 4.13 -13.89
C ALA A 67 24.42 4.93 -13.37
N ALA A 68 24.03 4.69 -12.11
CA ALA A 68 22.92 5.43 -11.51
C ALA A 68 23.30 6.89 -11.21
N GLY A 69 24.58 7.17 -11.00
CA GLY A 69 25.05 8.52 -10.72
C GLY A 69 24.93 9.51 -11.88
N VAL A 70 24.90 9.07 -13.15
CA VAL A 70 24.82 10.00 -14.31
C VAL A 70 23.51 10.79 -14.30
N TYR A 71 22.40 10.11 -13.99
CA TYR A 71 21.08 10.73 -13.90
C TYR A 71 21.05 11.81 -12.82
N LEU A 72 21.54 11.46 -11.62
CA LEU A 72 21.57 12.35 -10.49
C LEU A 72 22.53 13.54 -10.69
N SER A 73 23.66 13.34 -11.40
CA SER A 73 24.54 14.44 -11.80
C SER A 73 23.84 15.44 -12.73
N GLY A 74 23.00 14.97 -13.65
CA GLY A 74 22.17 15.84 -14.50
C GLY A 74 21.19 16.69 -13.68
N GLU A 75 20.51 16.08 -12.70
CA GLU A 75 19.61 16.81 -11.81
C GLU A 75 20.35 17.81 -10.90
N LEU A 76 21.53 17.44 -10.39
CA LEU A 76 22.38 18.32 -9.58
C LEU A 76 22.89 19.53 -10.38
N MET A 77 23.19 19.38 -11.67
CA MET A 77 23.59 20.50 -12.54
C MET A 77 22.45 21.48 -12.83
N VAL A 78 21.22 20.96 -12.95
CA VAL A 78 20.00 21.76 -13.16
C VAL A 78 19.49 22.38 -11.85
N SER A 79 19.90 21.85 -10.69
CA SER A 79 19.48 22.36 -9.38
C SER A 79 19.95 23.81 -9.12
N GLU A 80 19.09 24.62 -8.51
CA GLU A 80 19.41 26.03 -8.21
C GLU A 80 20.48 26.19 -7.10
N GLY A 81 20.80 25.15 -6.33
CA GLY A 81 21.72 25.22 -5.20
C GLY A 81 23.20 25.31 -5.62
N ALA A 82 23.90 26.37 -5.23
CA ALA A 82 25.33 26.55 -5.52
C ALA A 82 26.20 25.37 -5.02
N ARG A 83 25.90 24.86 -3.81
CA ARG A 83 26.62 23.72 -3.20
C ARG A 83 26.36 22.39 -3.93
N GLN A 84 25.14 22.18 -4.44
CA GLN A 84 24.77 20.98 -5.20
C GLN A 84 25.42 20.96 -6.59
N ARG A 85 25.47 22.12 -7.26
CA ARG A 85 26.22 22.28 -8.51
C ARG A 85 27.72 22.07 -8.34
N GLN A 86 28.30 22.49 -7.21
CA GLN A 86 29.72 22.29 -6.92
C GLN A 86 30.07 20.81 -6.74
N VAL A 87 29.22 20.00 -6.08
CA VAL A 87 29.40 18.54 -5.97
C VAL A 87 29.34 17.87 -7.35
N ALA A 88 28.44 18.29 -8.23
CA ALA A 88 28.39 17.76 -9.60
C ALA A 88 29.62 18.16 -10.45
N ARG A 89 30.13 19.38 -10.27
CA ARG A 89 31.34 19.88 -10.97
C ARG A 89 32.61 19.16 -10.51
N GLY A 90 32.77 18.96 -9.19
CA GLY A 90 33.92 18.21 -8.66
C GLY A 90 33.99 16.78 -9.19
N ARG A 91 32.84 16.13 -9.43
CA ARG A 91 32.79 14.82 -10.10
C ARG A 91 33.21 14.89 -11.57
N PHE A 92 32.75 15.91 -12.31
CA PHE A 92 33.16 16.09 -13.72
C PHE A 92 34.67 16.29 -13.84
N GLU A 93 35.27 17.12 -12.98
CA GLU A 93 36.71 17.36 -12.93
C GLU A 93 37.49 16.07 -12.58
N LEU A 94 37.01 15.27 -11.62
CA LEU A 94 37.61 13.97 -11.27
C LEU A 94 37.46 12.90 -12.36
N THR A 95 36.38 12.95 -13.14
CA THR A 95 36.14 12.01 -14.25
C THR A 95 36.97 12.39 -15.47
N GLU A 96 37.14 13.69 -15.72
CA GLU A 96 38.01 14.25 -16.76
C GLU A 96 39.51 13.98 -16.47
N GLU A 97 39.91 13.99 -15.19
CA GLU A 97 41.23 13.58 -14.71
C GLU A 97 41.53 12.08 -14.92
N LEU A 98 40.51 11.20 -14.88
CA LEU A 98 40.66 9.74 -15.04
C LEU A 98 40.48 9.26 -16.49
N SER A 99 39.90 10.07 -17.39
CA SER A 99 39.58 9.66 -18.77
C SER A 99 40.41 10.33 -19.88
N ALA A 100 41.42 11.14 -19.55
CA ALA A 100 42.27 11.78 -20.55
C ALA A 100 43.57 10.98 -20.84
N PRO A 101 43.90 10.65 -22.10
CA PRO A 101 45.23 10.18 -22.47
C PRO A 101 46.27 11.29 -22.22
N GLU A 102 47.44 10.94 -21.67
CA GLU A 102 48.51 11.81 -21.14
C GLU A 102 49.06 12.91 -22.08
N LEU A 103 48.63 12.98 -23.34
CA LEU A 103 49.22 13.85 -24.37
C LEU A 103 48.72 15.31 -24.39
N LEU A 104 47.81 15.68 -23.49
CA LEU A 104 47.27 17.05 -23.43
C LEU A 104 47.40 17.71 -22.06
N ARG A 105 48.27 17.18 -21.18
CA ARG A 105 48.69 17.88 -19.97
C ARG A 105 49.81 18.90 -20.30
N LYS A 106 49.34 20.09 -20.72
CA LYS A 106 49.98 21.43 -20.68
C LYS A 106 50.67 21.93 -21.97
N PRO A 107 50.56 23.26 -22.28
CA PRO A 107 50.26 24.34 -21.33
C PRO A 107 49.01 25.18 -21.69
N LEU A 108 47.92 24.95 -20.94
CA LEU A 108 46.90 25.98 -20.63
C LEU A 108 47.08 26.53 -19.19
N LEU A 109 48.28 26.37 -18.62
CA LEU A 109 48.71 26.97 -17.35
C LEU A 109 49.73 28.10 -17.60
N ALA A 110 49.46 28.93 -18.60
CA ALA A 110 50.25 30.13 -18.89
C ALA A 110 49.40 31.41 -19.05
N CYS A 111 48.07 31.34 -18.84
CA CYS A 111 47.18 32.47 -19.16
C CYS A 111 46.35 33.01 -18.00
N LEU A 112 46.68 32.66 -16.75
CA LEU A 112 46.08 33.31 -15.57
C LEU A 112 47.18 33.93 -14.71
N GLY A 113 47.74 35.02 -15.22
CA GLY A 113 48.62 35.92 -14.48
C GLY A 113 48.99 37.14 -15.33
N ALA A 114 48.77 38.33 -14.78
CA ALA A 114 49.05 39.69 -15.31
C ALA A 114 47.98 40.26 -16.27
N GLU A 115 47.06 41.11 -15.80
CA GLU A 115 47.19 42.56 -15.50
C GLU A 115 47.23 43.45 -16.77
N VAL A 116 46.23 44.34 -16.86
CA VAL A 116 46.22 45.71 -17.43
C VAL A 116 46.57 45.92 -18.92
N GLY A 117 45.55 46.37 -19.67
CA GLY A 117 45.68 47.42 -20.69
C GLY A 117 45.90 46.99 -22.15
N GLY A 118 45.18 47.66 -23.07
CA GLY A 118 45.57 47.77 -24.48
C GLY A 118 44.54 47.28 -25.49
N GLU A 119 43.99 48.22 -26.27
CA GLU A 119 43.28 47.96 -27.52
C GLU A 119 44.14 47.13 -28.48
N CYS A 120 43.61 46.02 -29.00
CA CYS A 120 44.25 45.28 -30.09
C CYS A 120 43.19 44.67 -31.02
N SER A 121 43.18 45.15 -32.26
CA SER A 121 42.38 44.64 -33.38
C SER A 121 42.67 43.17 -33.66
N LEU A 122 41.65 42.31 -33.49
CA LEU A 122 41.69 40.93 -33.97
C LEU A 122 41.17 40.86 -35.41
N ARG A 123 42.10 40.81 -36.37
CA ARG A 123 41.82 40.30 -37.72
C ARG A 123 41.51 38.81 -37.63
N ILE A 124 40.32 38.42 -38.05
CA ILE A 124 39.94 37.04 -38.34
C ILE A 124 40.72 36.59 -39.59
N PRO A 125 41.46 35.46 -39.59
CA PRO A 125 42.00 34.89 -40.82
C PRO A 125 40.85 34.39 -41.69
N SER A 126 40.71 34.99 -42.87
CA SER A 126 39.75 34.59 -43.89
C SER A 126 40.07 33.17 -44.39
N LEU A 127 39.21 32.20 -44.08
CA LEU A 127 39.16 30.94 -44.81
C LEU A 127 38.81 31.26 -46.28
N SER A 128 39.77 31.10 -47.18
CA SER A 128 39.56 31.22 -48.61
C SER A 128 38.72 30.04 -49.10
N TRP A 129 37.45 30.30 -49.40
CA TRP A 129 36.61 29.37 -50.15
C TRP A 129 37.09 29.33 -51.59
N GLN A 130 37.80 28.27 -51.98
CA GLN A 130 37.99 27.99 -53.40
C GLN A 130 36.67 27.50 -54.02
N PRO A 131 36.29 27.96 -55.24
CA PRO A 131 35.08 27.48 -55.90
C PRO A 131 35.20 26.00 -56.26
N LEU A 132 34.19 25.20 -55.88
CA LEU A 132 34.06 23.81 -56.32
C LEU A 132 34.12 23.71 -57.86
N PRO A 133 34.77 22.69 -58.43
CA PRO A 133 34.84 22.50 -59.88
C PRO A 133 33.43 22.36 -60.48
N PRO A 134 33.22 22.84 -61.73
CA PRO A 134 31.91 22.83 -62.37
C PRO A 134 31.42 21.39 -62.54
N LYS A 135 30.24 21.10 -61.99
CA LYS A 135 29.58 19.79 -62.10
C LYS A 135 29.38 19.45 -63.58
N LYS A 136 30.05 18.42 -64.08
CA LYS A 136 29.82 17.89 -65.44
C LYS A 136 28.34 17.49 -65.56
N LYS A 137 27.61 18.05 -66.54
CA LYS A 137 26.21 17.64 -66.87
C LYS A 137 26.21 16.14 -67.15
N LYS A 138 25.61 15.36 -66.25
CA LYS A 138 25.41 13.92 -66.47
C LYS A 138 24.34 13.75 -67.55
N ARG A 139 24.48 12.73 -68.39
CA ARG A 139 23.48 12.46 -69.44
C ARG A 139 22.13 12.15 -68.77
N PRO A 140 21.00 12.69 -69.27
CA PRO A 140 19.69 12.57 -68.61
C PRO A 140 19.27 11.12 -68.33
N ASP A 141 19.66 10.16 -69.18
CA ASP A 141 19.36 8.73 -68.97
C ASP A 141 20.04 8.11 -67.74
N GLN A 142 21.25 8.57 -67.40
CA GLN A 142 21.96 8.11 -66.19
C GLN A 142 21.34 8.69 -64.92
N GLU A 143 20.85 9.93 -64.99
CA GLU A 143 20.13 10.55 -63.87
C GLU A 143 18.79 9.85 -63.64
N GLN A 144 18.03 9.53 -64.69
CA GLN A 144 16.77 8.79 -64.58
C GLN A 144 16.96 7.40 -63.96
N LYS A 145 18.00 6.64 -64.37
CA LYS A 145 18.31 5.34 -63.76
C LYS A 145 18.70 5.47 -62.28
N ALA A 146 19.50 6.47 -61.92
CA ALA A 146 19.86 6.74 -60.53
C ALA A 146 18.65 7.12 -59.68
N ILE A 147 17.73 7.93 -60.22
CA ILE A 147 16.46 8.30 -59.56
C ILE A 147 15.59 7.07 -59.32
N GLN A 148 15.50 6.15 -60.29
CA GLN A 148 14.75 4.90 -60.12
C GLN A 148 15.33 4.03 -59.00
N ILE A 149 16.66 3.88 -58.95
CA ILE A 149 17.34 3.13 -57.88
C ILE A 149 17.08 3.79 -56.52
N GLN A 150 17.20 5.12 -56.43
CA GLN A 150 16.95 5.88 -55.20
C GLN A 150 15.48 5.77 -54.75
N ALA A 151 14.53 5.86 -55.68
CA ALA A 151 13.10 5.70 -55.40
C ALA A 151 12.79 4.27 -54.90
N TRP A 152 13.42 3.25 -55.48
CA TRP A 152 13.27 1.87 -55.04
C TRP A 152 13.82 1.64 -53.62
N TRP A 153 15.00 2.17 -53.30
CA TRP A 153 15.57 2.09 -51.95
C TRP A 153 14.72 2.84 -50.92
N ARG A 154 14.24 4.04 -51.26
CA ARG A 154 13.32 4.81 -50.40
C ARG A 154 12.00 4.05 -50.16
N GLY A 155 11.43 3.48 -51.22
CA GLY A 155 10.21 2.67 -51.11
C GLY A 155 10.40 1.41 -50.26
N THR A 156 11.54 0.74 -50.38
CA THR A 156 11.87 -0.46 -49.58
C THR A 156 12.08 -0.12 -48.11
N LEU A 157 12.79 0.97 -47.82
CA LEU A 157 12.99 1.46 -46.46
C LEU A 157 11.65 1.80 -45.79
N VAL A 158 10.78 2.54 -46.48
CA VAL A 158 9.44 2.91 -45.98
C VAL A 158 8.56 1.69 -45.73
N ARG A 159 8.55 0.69 -46.62
CA ARG A 159 7.79 -0.54 -46.40
C ARG A 159 8.28 -1.30 -45.16
N ARG A 160 9.59 -1.37 -44.95
CA ARG A 160 10.17 -2.02 -43.77
C ARG A 160 9.84 -1.29 -42.48
N THR A 161 9.88 0.05 -42.47
CA THR A 161 9.50 0.83 -41.28
C THR A 161 8.01 0.72 -40.97
N LEU A 162 7.15 0.78 -42.00
CA LEU A 162 5.71 0.59 -41.84
C LEU A 162 5.37 -0.81 -41.33
N LEU A 163 6.01 -1.86 -41.84
CA LEU A 163 5.82 -3.22 -41.32
C LEU A 163 6.23 -3.33 -39.85
N HIS A 164 7.37 -2.76 -39.46
CA HIS A 164 7.79 -2.73 -38.07
C HIS A 164 6.81 -1.95 -37.17
N ALA A 165 6.31 -0.82 -37.65
CA ALA A 165 5.31 -0.03 -36.94
C ALA A 165 3.98 -0.78 -36.80
N ALA A 166 3.52 -1.44 -37.87
CA ALA A 166 2.30 -2.23 -37.89
C ALA A 166 2.39 -3.42 -36.92
N LEU A 167 3.49 -4.16 -36.93
CA LEU A 167 3.69 -5.27 -35.99
C LEU A 167 3.69 -4.81 -34.53
N ARG A 168 4.37 -3.69 -34.23
CA ARG A 168 4.35 -3.09 -32.89
C ARG A 168 2.94 -2.66 -32.49
N ALA A 169 2.21 -2.00 -33.39
CA ALA A 169 0.82 -1.61 -33.15
C ALA A 169 -0.08 -2.83 -32.92
N CYS A 170 0.07 -3.91 -33.69
CA CYS A 170 -0.68 -5.15 -33.50
C CYS A 170 -0.43 -5.80 -32.15
N VAL A 171 0.82 -5.84 -31.68
CA VAL A 171 1.17 -6.36 -30.34
C VAL A 171 0.51 -5.52 -29.25
N ILE A 172 0.59 -4.19 -29.33
CA ILE A 172 -0.03 -3.27 -28.36
C ILE A 172 -1.55 -3.43 -28.38
N GLN A 173 -2.18 -3.49 -29.56
CA GLN A 173 -3.62 -3.66 -29.69
C GLN A 173 -4.08 -5.01 -29.14
N HIS A 174 -3.35 -6.09 -29.42
CA HIS A 174 -3.66 -7.41 -28.89
C HIS A 174 -3.55 -7.43 -27.36
N TRP A 175 -2.46 -6.89 -26.81
CA TRP A 175 -2.28 -6.77 -25.36
C TRP A 175 -3.40 -5.94 -24.71
N TRP A 176 -3.80 -4.83 -25.33
CA TRP A 176 -4.89 -4.00 -24.83
C TRP A 176 -6.22 -4.75 -24.86
N LYS A 177 -6.55 -5.46 -25.95
CA LYS A 177 -7.76 -6.28 -26.03
C LYS A 177 -7.81 -7.33 -24.93
N VAL A 178 -6.72 -8.07 -24.72
CA VAL A 178 -6.61 -9.07 -23.64
C VAL A 178 -6.70 -8.42 -22.25
N THR A 179 -6.11 -7.25 -22.07
CA THR A 179 -6.17 -6.52 -20.80
C THR A 179 -7.60 -6.02 -20.53
N MET A 180 -8.30 -5.52 -21.55
CA MET A 180 -9.69 -5.08 -21.45
C MET A 180 -10.63 -6.24 -21.11
N THR A 181 -10.49 -7.42 -21.75
CA THR A 181 -11.31 -8.59 -21.40
C THR A 181 -11.09 -9.02 -19.96
N LYS A 182 -9.83 -9.11 -19.51
CA LYS A 182 -9.49 -9.40 -18.10
C LYS A 182 -10.10 -8.40 -17.12
N LEU A 183 -10.06 -7.11 -17.43
CA LEU A 183 -10.65 -6.08 -16.58
C LEU A 183 -12.18 -6.18 -16.53
N LEU A 184 -12.82 -6.43 -17.67
CA LEU A 184 -14.28 -6.64 -17.73
C LEU A 184 -14.68 -7.90 -16.96
N GLU A 185 -13.95 -9.01 -17.09
CA GLU A 185 -14.19 -10.24 -16.34
C GLU A 185 -14.04 -10.01 -14.84
N LYS A 186 -13.00 -9.28 -14.40
CA LYS A 186 -12.85 -8.90 -12.99
C LYS A 186 -14.05 -8.10 -12.48
N ARG A 187 -14.50 -7.09 -13.25
CA ARG A 187 -15.69 -6.30 -12.89
C ARG A 187 -16.95 -7.17 -12.80
N LYS A 188 -17.16 -8.07 -13.77
CA LYS A 188 -18.27 -9.02 -13.77
C LYS A 188 -18.23 -9.95 -12.56
N ARG A 189 -17.06 -10.51 -12.22
CA ARG A 189 -16.88 -11.38 -11.04
C ARG A 189 -17.22 -10.66 -9.75
N VAL A 190 -16.70 -9.46 -9.54
CA VAL A 190 -16.99 -8.67 -8.33
C VAL A 190 -18.48 -8.36 -8.20
N ALA A 191 -19.15 -8.00 -9.30
CA ALA A 191 -20.59 -7.78 -9.30
C ALA A 191 -21.36 -9.06 -8.92
N LEU A 192 -21.04 -10.20 -9.55
CA LEU A 192 -21.67 -11.48 -9.23
C LEU A 192 -21.44 -11.92 -7.78
N GLU A 193 -20.24 -11.70 -7.24
CA GLU A 193 -19.91 -11.98 -5.84
C GLU A 193 -20.74 -11.11 -4.89
N SER A 194 -20.92 -9.81 -5.18
CA SER A 194 -21.77 -8.94 -4.38
C SER A 194 -23.23 -9.40 -4.36
N PHE A 195 -23.78 -9.80 -5.51
CA PHE A 195 -25.15 -10.35 -5.57
C PHE A 195 -25.26 -11.68 -4.80
N SER A 196 -24.31 -12.59 -4.97
CA SER A 196 -24.27 -13.86 -4.24
C SER A 196 -24.17 -13.64 -2.72
N GLN A 197 -23.39 -12.65 -2.27
CA GLN A 197 -23.31 -12.27 -0.86
C GLN A 197 -24.64 -11.71 -0.34
N GLN A 198 -25.32 -10.87 -1.10
CA GLN A 198 -26.63 -10.33 -0.73
C GLN A 198 -27.67 -11.44 -0.56
N GLU A 199 -27.73 -12.40 -1.50
CA GLU A 199 -28.65 -13.55 -1.40
C GLU A 199 -28.35 -14.40 -0.16
N ARG A 200 -27.07 -14.71 0.10
CA ARG A 200 -26.66 -15.45 1.30
C ARG A 200 -27.03 -14.70 2.59
N ALA A 201 -26.84 -13.38 2.62
CA ALA A 201 -27.22 -12.54 3.76
C ALA A 201 -28.74 -12.55 3.96
N ALA A 202 -29.52 -12.44 2.88
CA ALA A 202 -30.97 -12.50 2.92
C ALA A 202 -31.47 -13.86 3.45
N VAL A 203 -30.93 -14.99 2.97
CA VAL A 203 -31.31 -16.33 3.45
C VAL A 203 -30.94 -16.52 4.92
N LYS A 204 -29.76 -16.04 5.36
CA LYS A 204 -29.37 -16.05 6.78
C LYS A 204 -30.33 -15.21 7.64
N LEU A 205 -30.69 -14.02 7.18
CA LEU A 205 -31.65 -13.17 7.90
C LEU A 205 -33.03 -13.83 7.98
N GLN A 206 -33.51 -14.38 6.87
CA GLN A 206 -34.78 -15.09 6.82
C GLN A 206 -34.81 -16.30 7.76
N SER A 207 -33.72 -17.08 7.84
CA SER A 207 -33.64 -18.23 8.75
C SER A 207 -33.63 -17.80 10.21
N LEU A 208 -32.91 -16.74 10.56
CA LEU A 208 -32.91 -16.15 11.90
C LEU A 208 -34.30 -15.66 12.31
N VAL A 209 -35.01 -14.95 11.43
CA VAL A 209 -36.37 -14.46 11.70
C VAL A 209 -37.35 -15.63 11.88
N ARG A 210 -37.27 -16.66 11.03
CA ARG A 210 -38.10 -17.88 11.17
C ARG A 210 -37.84 -18.57 12.50
N MET A 211 -36.56 -18.75 12.88
CA MET A 211 -36.17 -19.35 14.14
C MET A 211 -36.62 -18.53 15.35
N TRP A 212 -36.48 -17.20 15.28
CA TRP A 212 -36.96 -16.29 16.33
C TRP A 212 -38.48 -16.38 16.54
N ARG A 213 -39.27 -16.42 15.46
CA ARG A 213 -40.74 -16.59 15.55
C ARG A 213 -41.13 -17.89 16.23
N ILE A 214 -40.46 -19.00 15.90
CA ILE A 214 -40.69 -20.31 16.54
C ILE A 214 -40.33 -20.23 18.02
N ARG A 215 -39.16 -19.68 18.36
CA ARG A 215 -38.72 -19.52 19.74
C ARG A 215 -39.68 -18.65 20.56
N GLN A 216 -40.18 -17.56 19.98
CA GLN A 216 -41.17 -16.70 20.64
C GLN A 216 -42.50 -17.43 20.89
N ARG A 217 -42.96 -18.27 19.94
CA ARG A 217 -44.15 -19.12 20.14
C ARG A 217 -43.91 -20.16 21.23
N TYR A 218 -42.76 -20.83 21.22
CA TYR A 218 -42.37 -21.79 22.26
C TYR A 218 -42.33 -21.14 23.65
N CYS A 219 -41.69 -19.98 23.79
CA CYS A 219 -41.62 -19.26 25.06
C CYS A 219 -43.02 -18.87 25.58
N ARG A 220 -43.93 -18.43 24.69
CA ARG A 220 -45.32 -18.12 25.07
C ARG A 220 -46.06 -19.35 25.57
N LEU A 221 -45.95 -20.48 24.87
CA LEU A 221 -46.55 -21.74 25.30
C LEU A 221 -45.94 -22.23 26.62
N LEU A 222 -44.62 -22.18 26.77
CA LEU A 222 -43.94 -22.56 28.00
C LEU A 222 -44.38 -21.70 29.19
N HIS A 223 -44.55 -20.40 28.98
CA HIS A 223 -45.07 -19.50 30.00
C HIS A 223 -46.50 -19.87 30.42
N ALA A 224 -47.38 -20.14 29.47
CA ALA A 224 -48.74 -20.59 29.74
C ALA A 224 -48.77 -21.93 30.51
N VAL A 225 -47.97 -22.91 30.09
CA VAL A 225 -47.83 -24.21 30.77
C VAL A 225 -47.33 -24.03 32.19
N ARG A 226 -46.33 -23.16 32.43
CA ARG A 226 -45.84 -22.87 33.78
C ARG A 226 -46.92 -22.27 34.66
N ILE A 227 -47.72 -21.33 34.16
CA ILE A 227 -48.86 -20.77 34.92
C ILE A 227 -49.86 -21.87 35.29
N ILE A 228 -50.24 -22.72 34.33
CA ILE A 228 -51.18 -23.83 34.59
C ILE A 228 -50.61 -24.79 35.63
N GLN A 229 -49.32 -25.15 35.52
CA GLN A 229 -48.65 -26.01 36.48
C GLN A 229 -48.60 -25.40 37.89
N VAL A 230 -48.32 -24.10 38.00
CA VAL A 230 -48.33 -23.38 39.29
C VAL A 230 -49.74 -23.37 39.88
N TYR A 231 -50.76 -23.05 39.08
CA TYR A 231 -52.15 -23.06 39.53
C TYR A 231 -52.60 -24.46 39.96
N TRP A 232 -52.23 -25.50 39.21
CA TRP A 232 -52.55 -26.88 39.57
C TRP A 232 -51.82 -27.33 40.83
N ARG A 233 -50.53 -26.98 40.99
CA ARG A 233 -49.77 -27.24 42.22
C ARG A 233 -50.37 -26.52 43.42
N TRP A 234 -50.78 -25.25 43.25
CA TRP A 234 -51.47 -24.48 44.26
C TRP A 234 -52.83 -25.10 44.63
N HIS A 235 -53.61 -25.53 43.64
CA HIS A 235 -54.91 -26.18 43.89
C HIS A 235 -54.75 -27.49 44.67
N ASN A 236 -53.73 -28.29 44.36
CA ASN A 236 -53.40 -29.51 45.10
C ASN A 236 -52.90 -29.24 46.53
N CYS A 237 -52.16 -28.17 46.78
CA CYS A 237 -51.75 -27.82 48.14
C CYS A 237 -52.86 -27.13 48.94
N HIS A 238 -53.81 -26.46 48.29
CA HIS A 238 -54.98 -25.87 48.96
C HIS A 238 -56.01 -26.94 49.38
N THR A 239 -56.13 -28.02 48.61
CA THR A 239 -56.98 -29.18 48.96
C THR A 239 -56.33 -30.14 49.95
N ARG A 240 -55.00 -30.10 50.09
CA ARG A 240 -54.26 -30.87 51.10
C ARG A 240 -54.10 -30.00 52.34
N GLY A 241 -54.80 -30.38 53.40
CA GLY A 241 -54.69 -29.68 54.67
C GLY A 241 -53.26 -29.54 55.17
N PHE A 242 -52.94 -28.42 55.83
CA PHE A 242 -51.62 -28.23 56.43
C PHE A 242 -51.57 -28.89 57.82
N PHE A 243 -50.44 -29.50 58.14
CA PHE A 243 -50.19 -30.15 59.43
C PHE A 243 -49.31 -29.23 60.28
N ARG A 244 -49.76 -28.90 61.49
CA ARG A 244 -48.98 -28.17 62.49
C ARG A 244 -48.74 -29.09 63.68
N GLY A 245 -47.49 -29.48 63.89
CA GLY A 245 -47.08 -30.24 65.06
C GLY A 245 -46.43 -29.33 66.09
N ASN A 246 -46.96 -29.33 67.32
CA ASN A 246 -46.30 -28.78 68.49
C ASN A 246 -45.87 -29.95 69.37
N TYR A 247 -44.72 -29.83 70.03
CA TYR A 247 -44.28 -30.81 71.01
C TYR A 247 -43.75 -30.08 72.23
N ASP A 248 -44.10 -30.60 73.40
CA ASP A 248 -43.64 -30.10 74.68
C ASP A 248 -42.84 -31.20 75.38
N LEU A 249 -41.58 -30.89 75.69
CA LEU A 249 -40.67 -31.77 76.40
C LEU A 249 -40.69 -31.37 77.88
N THR A 250 -41.33 -32.20 78.72
CA THR A 250 -41.20 -32.09 80.17
C THR A 250 -40.25 -33.17 80.70
N ALA A 251 -39.75 -33.02 81.92
CA ALA A 251 -38.79 -33.96 82.50
C ALA A 251 -39.32 -35.40 82.63
N THR A 252 -40.63 -35.62 82.55
CA THR A 252 -41.28 -36.92 82.81
C THR A 252 -42.00 -37.50 81.58
N HIS A 253 -42.40 -36.68 80.62
CA HIS A 253 -43.10 -37.12 79.41
C HIS A 253 -42.90 -36.16 78.22
N LEU A 254 -43.00 -36.69 77.01
CA LEU A 254 -43.08 -35.95 75.76
C LEU A 254 -44.55 -35.78 75.37
N GLY A 255 -45.06 -34.55 75.39
CA GLY A 255 -46.38 -34.20 74.83
C GLY A 255 -46.27 -33.91 73.34
N LEU A 256 -47.14 -34.50 72.53
CA LEU A 256 -47.25 -34.26 71.09
C LEU A 256 -48.67 -33.74 70.79
N GLU A 257 -48.78 -32.55 70.22
CA GLU A 257 -50.03 -32.04 69.67
C GLU A 257 -49.91 -31.90 68.15
N LEU A 258 -50.79 -32.56 67.42
CA LEU A 258 -50.86 -32.46 65.97
C LEU A 258 -52.21 -31.85 65.56
N GLU A 259 -52.15 -30.70 64.88
CA GLU A 259 -53.30 -30.02 64.30
C GLU A 259 -53.32 -30.25 62.79
N ILE A 260 -54.42 -30.81 62.28
CA ILE A 260 -54.66 -31.06 60.86
C ILE A 260 -55.73 -30.08 60.38
N PHE A 261 -55.36 -29.19 59.47
CA PHE A 261 -56.25 -28.15 58.94
C PHE A 261 -56.73 -28.51 57.53
N LEU A 262 -57.91 -29.11 57.39
CA LEU A 262 -58.52 -29.44 56.10
C LEU A 262 -59.47 -28.32 55.67
N GLY A 263 -58.92 -27.25 55.09
CA GLY A 263 -59.72 -26.08 54.68
C GLY A 263 -60.30 -25.33 55.87
N SER A 264 -61.63 -25.34 56.05
CA SER A 264 -62.31 -24.71 57.19
C SER A 264 -62.46 -25.61 58.42
N GLN A 265 -62.03 -26.87 58.34
CA GLN A 265 -62.13 -27.85 59.43
C GLN A 265 -60.77 -28.06 60.09
N ILE A 266 -60.76 -28.12 61.43
CA ILE A 266 -59.56 -28.32 62.24
C ILE A 266 -59.76 -29.58 63.08
N CYS A 267 -58.88 -30.57 62.90
CA CYS A 267 -58.83 -31.77 63.74
C CYS A 267 -57.56 -31.72 64.60
N ARG A 268 -57.71 -31.86 65.93
CA ARG A 268 -56.59 -31.86 66.87
C ARG A 268 -56.42 -33.26 67.46
N ILE A 269 -55.20 -33.81 67.38
CA ILE A 269 -54.82 -35.10 67.93
C ILE A 269 -53.72 -34.85 68.94
N THR A 270 -53.90 -35.29 70.19
CA THR A 270 -52.91 -35.14 71.25
C THR A 270 -52.47 -36.51 71.76
N ASP A 271 -51.17 -36.67 71.99
CA ASP A 271 -50.56 -37.90 72.51
C ASP A 271 -49.45 -37.56 73.53
N SER A 272 -49.17 -38.46 74.47
CA SER A 272 -48.15 -38.27 75.50
C SER A 272 -47.34 -39.54 75.74
N ILE A 273 -46.04 -39.48 75.49
CA ILE A 273 -45.12 -40.61 75.65
C ILE A 273 -44.31 -40.41 76.94
N PRO A 274 -44.49 -41.24 77.98
CA PRO A 274 -43.72 -41.15 79.22
C PRO A 274 -42.28 -41.63 79.01
N PHE A 275 -41.31 -40.97 79.64
CA PHE A 275 -39.91 -41.41 79.59
C PHE A 275 -39.65 -42.51 80.62
N PRO A 276 -38.88 -43.57 80.28
CA PRO A 276 -38.49 -44.58 81.24
C PRO A 276 -37.51 -43.97 82.24
N ILE A 277 -37.98 -43.73 83.47
CA ILE A 277 -37.14 -43.29 84.58
C ILE A 277 -36.16 -44.44 84.89
N LYS A 278 -34.87 -44.26 84.57
CA LYS A 278 -33.81 -45.11 85.12
C LYS A 278 -33.48 -44.57 86.51
N ASN A 279 -33.96 -45.27 87.53
CA ASN A 279 -33.49 -45.11 88.91
C ASN A 279 -32.03 -45.55 89.03
#